data_AF-A0A1C0SI54-F1
#
_entry.id   AF-A0A1C0SI54-F1
#
_cell.length_a   1.000
_cell.length_b   1.000
_cell.length_c   1.000
_cell.angle_alpha   90.00
_cell.angle_beta   90.00
_cell.angle_gamma   90.00
#
_symmetry.space_group_name_H-M   'P 1'
#
loop_
_entity.id
_entity.type
_entity.pdbx_description
1 polymer ?
#
loop_
_entity_poly.entity_id
_entity_poly.type
_entity_poly.pdbx_seq_one_letter_code
_entity_poly.pdbx_strand_id
1 'polypeptide(L)'
;MTTETVLDLVELGIVPQSARALGQTLTPIANGSRRRLANGELVSRKRVSFEKFASTISFSDTYAPAFGDLWAGETITVYCVCEINEKVGRPFQRPPVPGSVIYRDAGGKVVPHGSDETVAPVGALWRTYRPIIVFMVDGWDMDTDEYAAVVSSTLNLFEA
;
A
#
# COMPACT_ATOMS: atom_id res chain seq x y z
N MET A 1 -1.65 -22.06 2.18
CA MET A 1 -3.06 -21.61 2.24
C MET A 1 -3.26 -20.66 1.09
N THR A 2 -4.23 -20.91 0.21
CA THR A 2 -4.58 -19.97 -0.86
C THR A 2 -5.24 -18.77 -0.20
N THR A 3 -4.49 -17.67 -0.07
CA THR A 3 -5.03 -16.37 0.34
C THR A 3 -6.05 -15.94 -0.71
N GLU A 4 -7.33 -15.97 -0.35
CA GLU A 4 -8.44 -15.62 -1.25
C GLU A 4 -8.46 -14.12 -1.59
N THR A 5 -7.71 -13.30 -0.83
CA THR A 5 -7.60 -11.85 -0.99
C THR A 5 -6.18 -11.43 -1.34
N VAL A 6 -6.08 -10.40 -2.18
CA VAL A 6 -4.80 -9.82 -2.61
C VAL A 6 -4.18 -8.94 -1.52
N LEU A 7 -5.02 -8.28 -0.69
CA LEU A 7 -4.60 -7.59 0.52
C LEU A 7 -4.48 -8.58 1.68
N ASP A 8 -3.42 -8.44 2.46
CA ASP A 8 -3.21 -9.18 3.70
C ASP A 8 -2.79 -8.24 4.84
N LEU A 9 -3.33 -8.46 6.04
CA LEU A 9 -3.06 -7.73 7.27
C LEU A 9 -2.53 -8.74 8.29
N VAL A 10 -1.22 -8.74 8.55
CA VAL A 10 -0.57 -9.84 9.29
C VAL A 10 -1.07 -9.95 10.73
N GLU A 11 -1.28 -8.81 11.38
CA GLU A 11 -1.64 -8.72 12.80
C GLU A 11 -3.17 -8.74 13.01
N LEU A 12 -3.97 -8.71 11.94
CA LEU A 12 -5.43 -8.68 12.00
C LEU A 12 -6.02 -9.97 11.42
N GLY A 13 -6.82 -10.66 12.22
CA GLY A 13 -7.63 -11.78 11.73
C GLY A 13 -8.71 -11.28 10.77
N ILE A 14 -8.51 -11.44 9.47
CA ILE A 14 -9.58 -11.29 8.48
C ILE A 14 -10.20 -12.68 8.28
N VAL A 15 -11.49 -12.83 8.61
CA VAL A 15 -12.21 -14.08 8.38
C VAL A 15 -12.38 -14.27 6.86
N PRO A 16 -12.17 -15.49 6.31
CA PRO A 16 -12.45 -15.78 4.91
C PRO A 16 -13.87 -15.31 4.53
N GLN A 17 -14.03 -14.66 3.38
CA GLN A 17 -15.27 -14.00 2.94
C GLN A 17 -15.66 -12.70 3.70
N SER A 18 -14.70 -11.98 4.31
CA SER A 18 -14.93 -10.65 4.92
C SER A 18 -14.33 -9.48 4.12
N ALA A 19 -13.97 -9.74 2.85
CA ALA A 19 -13.20 -8.82 2.01
C ALA A 19 -13.89 -8.52 0.67
N ARG A 20 -15.21 -8.71 0.58
CA ARG A 20 -15.98 -8.21 -0.58
C ARG A 20 -15.89 -6.68 -0.58
N ALA A 21 -15.77 -6.12 -1.79
CA ALA A 21 -15.60 -4.68 -2.01
C ALA A 21 -14.40 -4.04 -1.26
N LEU A 22 -13.37 -4.82 -0.95
CA LEU A 22 -12.17 -4.32 -0.31
C LEU A 22 -11.50 -3.24 -1.19
N GLY A 23 -11.42 -2.04 -0.63
CA GLY A 23 -10.73 -0.90 -1.22
C GLY A 23 -9.51 -0.53 -0.40
N GLN A 24 -8.40 -0.19 -1.07
CA GLN A 24 -7.29 0.50 -0.44
C GLN A 24 -7.01 1.77 -1.24
N THR A 25 -6.67 2.82 -0.52
CA THR A 25 -6.05 4.01 -1.11
C THR A 25 -4.67 4.19 -0.49
N LEU A 26 -3.70 4.61 -1.31
CA LEU A 26 -2.37 5.01 -0.88
C LEU A 26 -2.15 6.45 -1.32
N THR A 27 -1.94 7.35 -0.36
CA THR A 27 -1.74 8.78 -0.63
C THR A 27 -0.39 9.24 -0.08
N PRO A 28 0.45 9.92 -0.90
CA PRO A 28 1.71 10.46 -0.41
C PRO A 28 1.45 11.55 0.64
N ILE A 29 2.12 11.47 1.78
CA ILE A 29 2.08 12.51 2.81
C ILE A 29 2.98 13.66 2.37
N ALA A 30 2.48 14.89 2.50
CA ALA A 30 3.24 16.08 2.16
C ALA A 30 4.53 16.17 3.00
N ASN A 31 5.67 16.15 2.31
CA ASN A 31 6.99 16.19 2.94
C ASN A 31 7.84 17.32 2.37
N GLY A 32 8.17 18.27 3.26
CA GLY A 32 9.06 19.39 2.98
C GLY A 32 8.39 20.53 2.21
N SER A 33 9.11 21.65 2.13
CA SER A 33 8.69 22.83 1.37
C SER A 33 9.46 22.94 0.06
N ARG A 34 8.80 23.43 -0.99
CA ARG A 34 9.47 23.92 -2.20
C ARG A 34 9.98 25.34 -1.93
N ARG A 35 11.24 25.62 -2.27
CA ARG A 35 11.84 26.95 -2.09
C ARG A 35 12.43 27.44 -3.39
N ARG A 36 12.24 28.71 -3.68
CA ARG A 36 12.86 29.37 -4.83
C ARG A 36 14.23 29.89 -4.42
N LEU A 37 15.25 29.56 -5.20
CA LEU A 37 16.60 30.09 -5.06
C LEU A 37 16.69 31.50 -5.67
N ALA A 38 17.77 32.22 -5.37
CA ALA A 38 18.00 33.57 -5.90
C ALA A 38 18.10 33.62 -7.44
N ASN A 39 18.50 32.52 -8.08
CA ASN A 39 18.50 32.34 -9.54
C ASN A 39 17.11 32.05 -10.13
N GLY A 40 16.05 32.03 -9.31
CA GLY A 40 14.68 31.73 -9.72
C GLY A 40 14.34 30.24 -9.81
N GLU A 41 15.30 29.34 -9.60
CA GLU A 41 15.10 27.89 -9.64
C GLU A 41 14.29 27.41 -8.43
N LEU A 42 13.35 26.48 -8.65
CA LEU A 42 12.52 25.92 -7.60
C LEU A 42 13.10 24.60 -7.12
N VAL A 43 13.69 24.59 -5.92
CA VAL A 43 14.32 23.41 -5.34
C VAL A 43 13.43 22.82 -4.26
N SER A 44 13.31 21.49 -4.26
CA SER A 44 12.61 20.76 -3.20
C SER A 44 13.56 20.49 -2.03
N ARG A 45 13.14 20.85 -0.81
CA ARG A 45 13.86 20.48 0.42
C ARG A 45 13.36 19.17 1.03
N LYS A 46 12.69 18.33 0.25
CA LYS A 46 12.23 17.01 0.70
C LYS A 46 13.41 16.12 1.07
N ARG A 47 13.24 15.28 2.09
CA ARG A 47 14.17 14.18 2.40
C ARG A 47 13.51 12.87 2.01
N VAL A 48 14.26 11.99 1.37
CA VAL A 48 13.78 10.68 0.93
C VAL A 48 13.24 9.86 2.11
N SER A 49 13.88 9.93 3.28
CA SER A 49 13.44 9.23 4.50
C SER A 49 12.10 9.70 5.07
N PHE A 50 11.54 10.81 4.59
CA PHE A 50 10.23 11.31 5.00
C PHE A 50 9.18 11.17 3.88
N GLU A 51 9.50 10.47 2.79
CA GLU A 51 8.52 10.12 1.75
C GLU A 51 7.63 8.98 2.27
N LYS A 52 6.64 9.35 3.08
CA LYS A 52 5.71 8.42 3.74
C LYS A 52 4.35 8.38 3.05
N PHE A 53 3.62 7.28 3.20
CA PHE A 53 2.24 7.12 2.73
C PHE A 53 1.23 7.12 3.87
N ALA A 54 0.06 7.69 3.60
CA ALA A 54 -1.16 7.44 4.35
C ALA A 54 -2.00 6.42 3.58
N SER A 55 -2.62 5.48 4.29
CA SER A 55 -3.50 4.49 3.68
C SER A 55 -4.85 4.50 4.36
N THR A 56 -5.90 4.43 3.54
CA THR A 56 -7.25 4.15 4.02
C THR A 56 -7.70 2.84 3.39
N ILE A 57 -8.08 1.89 4.23
CA ILE A 57 -8.61 0.59 3.84
C ILE A 57 -10.08 0.53 4.22
N SER A 58 -10.94 0.21 3.26
CA SER A 58 -12.39 0.13 3.44
C SER A 58 -12.90 -1.28 3.18
N PHE A 59 -13.82 -1.73 4.03
CA PHE A 59 -14.44 -3.06 3.97
C PHE A 59 -15.97 -2.91 3.99
N SER A 60 -16.66 -3.80 3.29
CA SER A 60 -18.13 -3.88 3.31
C SER A 60 -18.52 -5.34 3.14
N ASP A 61 -18.82 -6.02 4.24
CA ASP A 61 -19.13 -7.46 4.22
C ASP A 61 -20.04 -7.91 5.39
N THR A 62 -20.41 -9.18 5.43
CA THR A 62 -21.28 -9.73 6.50
C THR A 62 -20.54 -9.91 7.83
N TYR A 63 -19.22 -10.05 7.82
CA TYR A 63 -18.41 -10.25 9.02
C TYR A 63 -17.45 -9.08 9.26
N ALA A 64 -17.40 -8.62 10.51
CA ALA A 64 -16.48 -7.59 10.94
C ALA A 64 -15.03 -8.12 11.04
N PRO A 65 -14.02 -7.32 10.65
CA PRO A 65 -12.62 -7.60 10.98
C PRO A 65 -12.36 -7.54 12.50
N ALA A 66 -11.32 -8.22 12.97
CA ALA A 66 -10.93 -8.25 14.38
C ALA A 66 -10.24 -6.95 14.87
N PHE A 67 -10.95 -5.81 14.85
CA PHE A 67 -10.41 -4.51 15.28
C PHE A 67 -10.36 -4.30 16.80
N GLY A 68 -10.89 -5.23 17.60
CA GLY A 68 -11.01 -5.07 19.06
C GLY A 68 -9.69 -4.82 19.79
N ASP A 69 -8.58 -5.31 19.25
CA ASP A 69 -7.23 -5.14 19.83
C ASP A 69 -6.43 -4.02 19.14
N LEU A 70 -7.02 -3.35 18.14
CA LEU A 70 -6.35 -2.35 17.34
C LEU A 70 -6.57 -0.94 17.91
N TRP A 71 -5.51 -0.34 18.44
CA TRP A 71 -5.57 1.02 19.00
C TRP A 71 -4.72 2.00 18.20
N ALA A 72 -5.09 3.28 18.26
CA ALA A 72 -4.29 4.35 17.66
C ALA A 72 -2.87 4.32 18.24
N GLY A 73 -1.87 4.32 17.37
CA GLY A 73 -0.46 4.17 17.72
C GLY A 73 0.11 2.75 17.59
N GLU A 74 -0.74 1.72 17.48
CA GLU A 74 -0.28 0.35 17.21
C GLU A 74 0.23 0.22 15.77
N THR A 75 1.18 -0.69 15.55
CA THR A 75 1.76 -0.94 14.23
C THR A 75 1.23 -2.23 13.61
N ILE A 76 0.91 -2.16 12.32
CA ILE A 76 0.49 -3.31 11.52
C ILE A 76 1.28 -3.38 10.20
N THR A 77 1.54 -4.60 9.75
CA THR A 77 2.17 -4.91 8.47
C THR A 77 1.10 -5.16 7.43
N VAL A 78 1.09 -4.34 6.39
CA VAL A 78 0.09 -4.40 5.32
C VAL A 78 0.76 -4.84 4.02
N TYR A 79 0.28 -5.93 3.46
CA TYR A 79 0.58 -6.35 2.10
C TYR A 79 -0.41 -5.64 1.19
N CYS A 80 0.00 -4.52 0.61
CA CYS A 80 -0.93 -3.64 -0.09
C CYS A 80 -1.58 -4.33 -1.30
N VAL A 81 -2.83 -3.95 -1.59
CA VAL A 81 -3.50 -4.25 -2.86
C VAL A 81 -3.19 -3.19 -3.91
N CYS A 82 -2.97 -1.94 -3.48
CA CYS A 82 -2.55 -0.87 -4.39
C CYS A 82 -1.17 -1.13 -4.97
N GLU A 83 -1.03 -0.89 -6.27
CA GLU A 83 0.24 -0.98 -6.98
C GLU A 83 0.94 0.38 -7.05
N ILE A 84 2.25 0.38 -6.84
CA ILE A 84 3.13 1.52 -7.07
C ILE A 84 3.83 1.33 -8.41
N ASN A 85 3.86 2.42 -9.20
CA ASN A 85 4.56 2.47 -10.49
C ASN A 85 5.83 3.32 -10.35
N GLU A 86 6.98 2.73 -10.65
CA GLU A 86 8.28 3.37 -10.51
C GLU A 86 9.14 3.17 -11.76
N LYS A 87 10.04 4.12 -12.00
CA LYS A 87 11.08 3.97 -13.02
C LYS A 87 12.14 2.97 -12.55
N VAL A 88 12.54 2.06 -13.43
CA VAL A 88 13.65 1.15 -13.19
C VAL A 88 14.96 1.95 -13.08
N GLY A 89 15.85 1.51 -12.18
CA GLY A 89 17.15 2.14 -11.94
C GLY A 89 17.37 2.61 -10.51
N ARG A 90 16.35 2.51 -9.64
CA ARG A 90 16.49 2.67 -8.19
C ARG A 90 16.21 1.34 -7.48
N PRO A 91 16.88 1.07 -6.34
CA PRO A 91 16.47 -0.05 -5.50
C PRO A 91 15.02 0.13 -5.05
N PHE A 92 14.36 -0.96 -4.67
CA PHE A 92 13.04 -0.88 -4.07
C PHE A 92 13.14 -0.09 -2.76
N GLN A 93 12.36 0.98 -2.63
CA GLN A 93 12.27 1.71 -1.36
C GLN A 93 11.48 0.91 -0.32
N ARG A 94 10.53 0.09 -0.77
CA ARG A 94 9.68 -0.77 0.02
C ARG A 94 9.75 -2.19 -0.53
N PRO A 95 9.84 -3.22 0.32
CA PRO A 95 9.87 -4.59 -0.16
C PRO A 95 8.60 -4.90 -0.98
N PRO A 96 8.73 -5.51 -2.17
CA PRO A 96 7.57 -5.92 -2.94
C PRO A 96 6.91 -7.16 -2.33
N VAL A 97 5.59 -7.26 -2.47
CA VAL A 97 4.85 -8.49 -2.20
C VAL A 97 5.32 -9.55 -3.20
N PRO A 98 5.70 -10.76 -2.74
CA PRO A 98 6.13 -11.83 -3.62
C PRO A 98 5.15 -12.12 -4.76
N GLY A 99 5.64 -12.17 -5.99
CA GLY A 99 4.85 -12.42 -7.20
C GLY A 99 4.07 -11.22 -7.73
N SER A 100 4.26 -10.02 -7.15
CA SER A 100 3.57 -8.80 -7.57
C SER A 100 4.35 -7.95 -8.57
N VAL A 101 5.63 -8.26 -8.82
CA VAL A 101 6.48 -7.38 -9.62
C VAL A 101 6.26 -7.60 -11.12
N ILE A 102 5.90 -6.52 -11.82
CA ILE A 102 5.72 -6.51 -13.27
C ILE A 102 6.65 -5.49 -13.88
N TYR A 103 7.54 -5.92 -14.78
CA TYR A 103 8.40 -5.04 -15.55
C TYR A 103 7.81 -4.73 -16.92
N ARG A 104 7.95 -3.50 -17.40
CA ARG A 104 7.50 -3.09 -18.73
C ARG A 104 8.59 -2.32 -19.49
N ASP A 105 8.58 -2.45 -20.82
CA ASP A 105 9.45 -1.72 -21.74
C ASP A 105 8.87 -0.35 -22.16
N ALA A 106 9.57 0.39 -23.03
CA ALA A 106 9.12 1.69 -23.53
C ALA A 106 7.74 1.66 -24.22
N GLY A 107 7.37 0.52 -24.79
CA GLY A 107 6.07 0.31 -25.45
C GLY A 107 4.97 -0.15 -24.49
N GLY A 108 5.27 -0.28 -23.19
CA GLY A 108 4.33 -0.77 -22.18
C GLY A 108 4.16 -2.30 -22.17
N LYS A 109 4.94 -3.03 -22.96
CA LYS A 109 4.90 -4.50 -23.03
C LYS A 109 5.59 -5.09 -21.81
N VAL A 110 5.01 -6.15 -21.26
CA VAL A 110 5.58 -6.89 -20.12
C VAL A 110 6.89 -7.56 -20.54
N VAL A 111 7.94 -7.31 -19.75
CA VAL A 111 9.25 -7.94 -19.88
C VAL A 111 9.38 -9.00 -18.77
N PRO A 112 9.63 -10.27 -19.10
CA PRO A 112 9.77 -11.31 -18.09
C PRO A 112 11.02 -11.05 -17.24
N HIS A 113 10.88 -11.19 -15.93
CA HIS A 113 12.01 -11.21 -15.00
C HIS A 113 12.65 -12.60 -14.93
N GLY A 114 13.85 -12.68 -14.34
CA GLY A 114 14.53 -13.96 -14.08
C GLY A 114 13.94 -14.71 -12.89
N SER A 115 14.71 -15.62 -12.29
CA SER A 115 14.33 -16.34 -11.08
C SER A 115 14.10 -15.44 -9.86
N ASP A 116 14.71 -14.25 -9.87
CA ASP A 116 14.52 -13.21 -8.86
C ASP A 116 13.75 -12.04 -9.47
N GLU A 117 12.53 -11.82 -8.98
CA GLU A 117 11.65 -10.74 -9.42
C GLU A 117 12.10 -9.35 -8.93
N THR A 118 13.05 -9.29 -7.98
CA THR A 118 13.60 -8.02 -7.48
C THR A 118 14.71 -7.49 -8.40
N VAL A 119 15.20 -8.31 -9.33
CA VAL A 119 16.24 -7.95 -10.28
C VAL A 119 15.60 -7.51 -11.59
N ALA A 120 15.86 -6.26 -11.98
CA ALA A 120 15.32 -5.70 -13.21
C ALA A 120 15.90 -6.42 -14.45
N PRO A 121 15.05 -6.93 -15.36
CA PRO A 121 15.51 -7.53 -16.60
C PRO A 121 16.02 -6.46 -17.59
N VAL A 122 16.89 -6.86 -18.50
CA VAL A 122 17.44 -5.98 -19.54
C VAL A 122 16.30 -5.45 -20.43
N GLY A 123 16.26 -4.14 -20.63
CA GLY A 123 15.24 -3.47 -21.45
C GLY A 123 13.99 -3.02 -20.69
N ALA A 124 13.86 -3.31 -19.39
CA ALA A 124 12.80 -2.76 -18.56
C ALA A 124 13.04 -1.28 -18.23
N LEU A 125 12.03 -0.44 -18.40
CA LEU A 125 12.09 1.00 -18.11
C LEU A 125 11.29 1.39 -16.88
N TRP A 126 10.19 0.69 -16.61
CA TRP A 126 9.31 0.92 -15.47
C TRP A 126 8.87 -0.42 -14.89
N ARG A 127 8.63 -0.40 -13.58
CA ARG A 127 8.17 -1.52 -12.79
C ARG A 127 6.90 -1.12 -12.05
N THR A 128 6.03 -2.09 -11.88
CA THR A 128 4.82 -2.02 -11.08
C THR A 128 4.93 -3.09 -10.01
N TYR A 129 4.63 -2.78 -8.76
CA TYR A 129 4.64 -3.76 -7.68
C TYR A 129 3.70 -3.35 -6.55
N ARG A 130 3.27 -4.32 -5.76
CA ARG A 130 2.52 -4.06 -4.53
C ARG A 130 3.52 -3.96 -3.37
N PRO A 131 3.57 -2.84 -2.63
CA PRO A 131 4.52 -2.69 -1.54
C PRO A 131 4.03 -3.41 -0.28
N ILE A 132 4.96 -3.92 0.53
CA ILE A 132 4.73 -4.27 1.92
C ILE A 132 5.14 -3.07 2.75
N ILE A 133 4.23 -2.55 3.58
CA ILE A 133 4.44 -1.34 4.37
C ILE A 133 4.03 -1.60 5.81
N VAL A 134 4.87 -1.17 6.75
CA VAL A 134 4.52 -1.10 8.17
C VAL A 134 3.83 0.24 8.42
N PHE A 135 2.57 0.16 8.83
CA PHE A 135 1.75 1.31 9.14
C PHE A 135 1.51 1.39 10.65
N MET A 136 1.39 2.62 11.13
CA MET A 136 0.82 2.95 12.43
C MET A 136 -0.67 3.26 12.25
N VAL A 137 -1.48 2.75 13.17
CA VAL A 137 -2.93 2.99 13.19
C VAL A 137 -3.20 4.42 13.63
N ASP A 138 -3.96 5.15 12.81
CA ASP A 138 -4.51 6.45 13.18
C ASP A 138 -5.84 6.28 13.90
N GLY A 139 -6.68 5.42 13.35
CA GLY A 139 -8.00 5.09 13.90
C GLY A 139 -8.79 4.23 12.94
N TRP A 140 -9.91 3.71 13.42
CA TRP A 140 -10.85 2.95 12.63
C TRP A 140 -12.28 3.26 13.07
N ASP A 141 -13.21 2.98 12.17
CA ASP A 141 -14.64 3.10 12.40
C ASP A 141 -15.34 1.85 11.90
N MET A 142 -16.41 1.45 12.60
CA MET A 142 -17.21 0.28 12.27
C MET A 142 -18.68 0.63 12.44
N ASP A 143 -19.45 0.39 11.38
CA ASP A 143 -20.88 0.61 11.36
C ASP A 143 -21.59 -0.72 11.05
N THR A 144 -22.64 -1.01 11.82
CA THR A 144 -23.41 -2.25 11.73
C THR A 144 -24.90 -1.92 11.77
N ASP A 145 -25.61 -2.28 10.71
CA ASP A 145 -27.07 -2.17 10.66
C ASP A 145 -27.72 -3.33 11.46
N GLU A 146 -28.68 -2.99 12.32
CA GLU A 146 -29.40 -3.91 13.21
C GLU A 146 -30.18 -5.00 12.45
N TYR A 147 -30.53 -4.75 11.17
CA TYR A 147 -31.14 -5.75 10.28
C TYR A 147 -30.11 -6.68 9.58
N ALA A 148 -28.83 -6.59 9.97
CA ALA A 148 -27.78 -7.60 9.84
C ALA A 148 -27.43 -8.12 8.43
N ALA A 149 -27.46 -7.27 7.40
CA ALA A 149 -26.97 -7.65 6.08
C ALA A 149 -25.53 -7.20 5.79
N VAL A 150 -25.07 -6.09 6.40
CA VAL A 150 -23.80 -5.44 6.05
C VAL A 150 -23.14 -4.81 7.27
N VAL A 151 -21.88 -5.16 7.48
CA VAL A 151 -20.91 -4.44 8.31
C VAL A 151 -20.02 -3.63 7.38
N SER A 152 -19.93 -2.33 7.62
CA SER A 152 -18.97 -1.48 6.92
C SER A 152 -17.91 -0.99 7.88
N SER A 153 -16.67 -0.90 7.42
CA SER A 153 -15.58 -0.43 8.28
C SER A 153 -14.51 0.29 7.49
N THR A 154 -13.87 1.25 8.14
CA THR A 154 -12.76 2.01 7.58
C THR A 154 -11.59 1.98 8.55
N LEU A 155 -10.39 1.70 8.04
CA LEU A 155 -9.14 1.72 8.78
C LEU A 155 -8.20 2.76 8.19
N ASN A 156 -7.78 3.72 9.01
CA ASN A 156 -6.87 4.80 8.64
C ASN A 156 -5.48 4.55 9.23
N LEU A 157 -4.47 4.71 8.38
CA LEU A 157 -3.10 4.27 8.61
C LEU A 157 -2.08 5.31 8.13
N PHE A 158 -0.97 5.44 8.84
CA PHE A 158 0.19 6.26 8.43
C PHE A 158 1.49 5.47 8.51
N GLU A 159 2.33 5.54 7.48
CA GLU A 159 3.59 4.78 7.43
C GLU A 159 4.50 5.13 8.61
N ALA A 160 4.96 4.10 9.33
CA ALA A 160 5.74 4.22 10.56
C ALA A 160 7.13 4.86 10.35
#